data_AF-A0A9P6D708-F1
#
_entry.id   AF-A0A9P6D708-F1
#
_cell.length_a   1.000
_cell.length_b   1.000
_cell.length_c   1.000
_cell.angle_alpha   90.00
_cell.angle_beta   90.00
_cell.angle_gamma   90.00
#
_symmetry.space_group_name_H-M   'P 1'
#
loop_
_entity.id
_entity.type
_entity.pdbx_description
1 polymer ?
#
loop_
_entity_poly.entity_id
_entity_poly.type
_entity_poly.pdbx_seq_one_letter_code
_entity_poly.pdbx_strand_id
1 'polypeptide(L)'
;MTLIAVGLLNLPVELLYEIQLFALSENLPLVSHRFYDVFKNATSFFRAKYIFGRILSVSSHATVSDVYTKALRYPMCNERELEALHILTKDFPRNKSPVQLARRFFRPLDVPGSGWTDDSHPLPLLRYVFDNPNIPPINPNVNKGYALVRAVHAKSIPLIQFLLDHGASPKCHENLAVVVAIRQKNLKLVKLLVERRDPQKRAGKKRKLEDRMTLDAGLLKVAVQAGASDIVDYIYREKEVIPDVQTLKRMASA
;
A
#
# COMPACT_ATOMS: atom_id res chain seq x y z
N MET A 1 -55.78 -12.90 17.66
CA MET A 1 -54.46 -12.26 17.83
C MET A 1 -53.40 -13.22 17.32
N THR A 2 -52.88 -13.00 16.13
CA THR A 2 -51.69 -13.72 15.66
C THR A 2 -50.52 -13.26 16.50
N LEU A 3 -50.03 -14.12 17.40
CA LEU A 3 -48.74 -13.96 18.06
C LEU A 3 -47.69 -13.87 16.95
N ILE A 4 -47.25 -12.65 16.62
CA ILE A 4 -46.07 -12.46 15.80
C ILE A 4 -44.95 -13.10 16.60
N ALA A 5 -44.47 -14.26 16.18
CA ALA A 5 -43.36 -14.92 16.83
C ALA A 5 -42.17 -13.94 16.84
N VAL A 6 -41.84 -13.41 18.01
CA VAL A 6 -40.71 -12.48 18.18
C VAL A 6 -39.44 -13.32 18.10
N GLY A 7 -38.93 -13.46 16.88
CA GLY A 7 -37.67 -14.15 16.62
C GLY A 7 -36.48 -13.20 16.63
N LEU A 8 -35.28 -13.77 16.53
CA LEU A 8 -34.02 -13.02 16.41
C LEU A 8 -34.04 -12.01 15.24
N LEU A 9 -34.76 -12.35 14.16
CA LEU A 9 -34.95 -11.49 12.99
C LEU A 9 -35.92 -10.31 13.21
N ASN A 10 -36.54 -10.20 14.38
CA ASN A 10 -37.44 -9.10 14.74
C ASN A 10 -36.84 -8.19 15.81
N LEU A 11 -35.61 -8.46 16.30
CA LEU A 11 -34.95 -7.62 17.28
C LEU A 11 -34.63 -6.21 16.73
N PRO A 12 -34.74 -5.15 17.54
CA PRO A 12 -34.23 -3.82 17.19
C PRO A 12 -32.75 -3.85 16.75
N VAL A 13 -32.37 -2.91 15.89
CA VAL A 13 -31.03 -2.86 15.31
C VAL A 13 -29.94 -2.70 16.38
N GLU A 14 -30.26 -1.97 17.45
CA GLU A 14 -29.40 -1.74 18.61
C GLU A 14 -29.01 -3.07 19.29
N LEU A 15 -29.97 -4.00 19.45
CA LEU A 15 -29.70 -5.30 20.04
C LEU A 15 -28.87 -6.18 19.09
N LEU A 16 -29.08 -6.08 17.77
CA LEU A 16 -28.24 -6.78 16.80
C LEU A 16 -26.80 -6.27 16.84
N TYR A 17 -26.60 -4.97 17.03
CA TYR A 17 -25.29 -4.36 17.22
C TYR A 17 -24.61 -4.87 18.50
N GLU A 18 -25.32 -4.92 19.63
CA GLU A 18 -24.78 -5.48 20.87
C GLU A 18 -24.39 -6.95 20.72
N ILE A 19 -25.27 -7.76 20.13
CA ILE A 19 -24.97 -9.18 19.84
C ILE A 19 -23.71 -9.30 18.99
N GLN A 20 -23.55 -8.48 17.95
CA GLN A 20 -22.39 -8.55 17.07
C GLN A 20 -21.10 -8.07 17.74
N LEU A 21 -21.17 -7.04 18.58
CA LEU A 21 -20.01 -6.55 19.33
C LEU A 21 -19.61 -7.50 20.46
N PHE A 22 -20.55 -8.25 21.01
CA PHE A 22 -20.28 -9.30 21.97
C PHE A 22 -19.69 -10.55 21.29
N ALA A 23 -20.33 -11.02 20.21
CA ALA A 23 -19.94 -12.24 19.53
C ALA A 23 -18.65 -12.10 18.72
N LEU A 24 -18.36 -10.89 18.20
CA LEU A 24 -17.22 -10.61 17.33
C LEU A 24 -17.09 -11.61 16.16
N SER A 25 -18.21 -12.11 15.65
CA SER A 25 -18.23 -13.16 14.62
C SER A 25 -18.28 -12.55 13.21
N GLU A 26 -17.39 -12.98 12.32
CA GLU A 26 -17.46 -12.65 10.89
C GLU A 26 -18.58 -13.35 10.15
N ASN A 27 -19.10 -14.44 10.71
CA ASN A 27 -20.14 -15.25 10.10
C ASN A 27 -21.54 -14.72 10.43
N LEU A 28 -21.70 -13.94 11.51
CA LEU A 28 -23.03 -13.46 11.92
C LEU A 28 -23.72 -12.63 10.83
N PRO A 29 -23.06 -11.66 10.15
CA PRO A 29 -23.68 -10.95 9.03
C PRO A 29 -24.11 -11.87 7.88
N LEU A 30 -23.53 -13.06 7.76
CA LEU A 30 -23.81 -14.00 6.66
C LEU A 30 -24.99 -14.93 6.95
N VAL A 31 -25.50 -14.95 8.19
CA VAL A 31 -26.59 -15.86 8.60
C VAL A 31 -27.92 -15.50 7.93
N SER A 32 -28.16 -14.21 7.62
CA SER A 32 -29.37 -13.77 6.92
C SER A 32 -29.17 -12.47 6.16
N HIS A 33 -29.99 -12.23 5.13
CA HIS A 33 -30.00 -10.95 4.40
C HIS A 33 -30.23 -9.75 5.32
N ARG A 34 -31.16 -9.87 6.28
CA ARG A 34 -31.42 -8.80 7.26
C ARG A 34 -30.16 -8.46 8.07
N PHE A 35 -29.43 -9.47 8.54
CA PHE A 35 -28.21 -9.26 9.32
C PHE A 35 -27.13 -8.62 8.46
N TYR A 36 -26.96 -9.11 7.24
CA TYR A 36 -26.05 -8.51 6.27
C TYR A 36 -26.36 -7.03 6.05
N ASP A 37 -27.62 -6.69 5.79
CA ASP A 37 -28.05 -5.31 5.52
C ASP A 37 -27.87 -4.39 6.73
N VAL A 38 -28.20 -4.89 7.94
CA VAL A 38 -27.99 -4.15 9.19
C VAL A 38 -26.51 -3.82 9.39
N PHE A 39 -25.61 -4.81 9.31
CA PHE A 39 -24.20 -4.57 9.60
C PHE A 39 -23.46 -3.87 8.45
N LYS A 40 -23.89 -4.07 7.20
CA LYS A 40 -23.36 -3.35 6.04
C LYS A 40 -23.65 -1.85 6.13
N ASN A 41 -24.86 -1.49 6.53
CA ASN A 41 -25.31 -0.10 6.65
C ASN A 41 -25.01 0.53 8.03
N ALA A 42 -24.32 -0.20 8.89
CA ALA A 42 -23.94 0.31 10.21
C ALA A 42 -23.05 1.56 10.13
N THR A 43 -23.02 2.33 11.21
CA THR A 43 -22.19 3.55 11.28
C THR A 43 -20.70 3.21 11.25
N SER A 44 -19.87 4.15 10.77
CA SER A 44 -18.40 3.98 10.81
C SER A 44 -17.87 3.74 12.21
N PHE A 45 -18.48 4.37 13.23
CA PHE A 45 -18.11 4.15 14.62
C PHE A 45 -18.43 2.72 15.10
N PHE A 46 -19.58 2.16 14.72
CA PHE A 46 -19.89 0.76 15.00
C PHE A 46 -18.90 -0.19 14.32
N ARG A 47 -18.62 0.01 13.03
CA ARG A 47 -17.64 -0.81 12.30
C ARG A 47 -16.25 -0.72 12.92
N ALA A 48 -15.82 0.47 13.34
CA ALA A 48 -14.58 0.68 14.06
C ALA A 48 -14.55 -0.08 15.39
N LYS A 49 -15.62 -0.03 16.20
CA LYS A 49 -15.76 -0.81 17.43
C LYS A 49 -15.64 -2.32 17.18
N TYR A 50 -16.30 -2.82 16.13
CA TYR A 50 -16.20 -4.24 15.76
C TYR A 50 -14.76 -4.62 15.36
N ILE A 51 -14.12 -3.85 14.48
CA ILE A 51 -12.71 -4.06 14.09
C ILE A 51 -11.80 -4.06 15.33
N PHE A 52 -12.00 -3.07 16.21
CA PHE A 52 -11.24 -2.91 17.43
C PHE A 52 -11.42 -4.10 18.37
N GLY A 53 -12.66 -4.52 18.65
CA GLY A 53 -12.97 -5.69 19.47
C GLY A 53 -12.32 -6.96 18.92
N ARG A 54 -12.39 -7.18 17.59
CA ARG A 54 -11.70 -8.30 16.93
C ARG A 54 -10.20 -8.28 17.17
N ILE A 55 -9.57 -7.11 17.11
CA ILE A 55 -8.13 -6.97 17.32
C ILE A 55 -7.74 -7.32 18.76
N LEU A 56 -8.51 -6.83 19.73
CA LEU A 56 -8.26 -7.07 21.16
C LEU A 56 -8.55 -8.51 21.56
N SER A 57 -9.54 -9.16 20.96
CA SER A 57 -9.85 -10.59 21.21
C SER A 57 -8.67 -11.52 20.92
N VAL A 58 -7.79 -11.12 19.99
CA VAL A 58 -6.60 -11.89 19.59
C VAL A 58 -5.34 -11.43 20.32
N SER A 59 -5.33 -10.21 20.88
CA SER A 59 -4.11 -9.63 21.47
C SER A 59 -4.46 -8.68 22.62
N SER A 60 -4.37 -9.21 23.84
CA SER A 60 -4.67 -8.48 25.08
C SER A 60 -3.73 -7.30 25.36
N HIS A 61 -2.55 -7.28 24.75
CA HIS A 61 -1.53 -6.22 24.90
C HIS A 61 -1.25 -5.50 23.57
N ALA A 62 -2.29 -5.22 22.79
CA ALA A 62 -2.13 -4.49 21.53
C ALA A 62 -1.69 -3.04 21.76
N THR A 63 -0.71 -2.58 20.98
CA THR A 63 -0.34 -1.16 20.91
C THR A 63 -1.19 -0.44 19.87
N VAL A 64 -1.17 0.90 19.88
CA VAL A 64 -1.85 1.69 18.83
C VAL A 64 -1.41 1.25 17.42
N SER A 65 -0.11 1.03 17.19
CA SER A 65 0.41 0.60 15.90
C SER A 65 -0.11 -0.78 15.47
N ASP A 66 -0.31 -1.71 16.42
CA ASP A 66 -0.89 -3.02 16.14
C ASP A 66 -2.36 -2.90 15.73
N VAL A 67 -3.10 -2.01 16.39
CA VAL A 67 -4.50 -1.73 16.06
C VAL A 67 -4.62 -1.21 14.64
N TYR A 68 -3.87 -0.15 14.28
CA TYR A 68 -3.91 0.38 12.91
C TYR A 68 -3.43 -0.64 11.87
N THR A 69 -2.34 -1.36 12.14
CA THR A 69 -1.82 -2.41 11.24
C THR A 69 -2.85 -3.49 10.93
N LYS A 70 -3.60 -3.94 11.94
CA LYS A 70 -4.64 -4.97 11.78
C LYS A 70 -5.93 -4.38 11.20
N ALA A 71 -6.33 -3.18 11.61
CA ALA A 71 -7.52 -2.50 11.10
C ALA A 71 -7.44 -2.26 9.59
N LEU A 72 -6.27 -1.83 9.10
CA LEU A 72 -6.00 -1.66 7.68
C LEU A 72 -6.02 -2.99 6.89
N ARG A 73 -6.26 -4.16 7.50
CA ARG A 73 -6.51 -5.41 6.75
C ARG A 73 -7.97 -5.56 6.37
N TYR A 74 -8.88 -4.85 7.03
CA TYR A 74 -10.32 -4.93 6.78
C TYR A 74 -10.70 -4.11 5.54
N PRO A 75 -11.38 -4.68 4.53
CA PRO A 75 -11.84 -3.93 3.35
C PRO A 75 -12.71 -2.71 3.70
N MET A 76 -13.56 -2.84 4.72
CA MET A 76 -14.44 -1.76 5.18
C MET A 76 -13.75 -0.62 5.93
N CYS A 77 -12.45 -0.73 6.23
CA CYS A 77 -11.70 0.31 6.93
C CYS A 77 -11.26 1.41 5.94
N ASN A 78 -11.97 2.54 5.97
CA ASN A 78 -11.62 3.79 5.28
C ASN A 78 -11.34 4.92 6.29
N GLU A 79 -11.22 6.16 5.81
CA GLU A 79 -10.91 7.36 6.61
C GLU A 79 -11.83 7.50 7.82
N ARG A 80 -13.14 7.30 7.65
CA ARG A 80 -14.13 7.44 8.73
C ARG A 80 -13.97 6.40 9.82
N GLU A 81 -13.66 5.14 9.47
CA GLU A 81 -13.38 4.12 10.48
C GLU A 81 -12.04 4.39 11.19
N LEU A 82 -11.05 4.96 10.51
CA LEU A 82 -9.78 5.35 11.13
C LEU A 82 -9.96 6.51 12.13
N GLU A 83 -10.80 7.49 11.83
CA GLU A 83 -11.17 8.57 12.77
C GLU A 83 -11.84 8.02 14.03
N ALA A 84 -12.80 7.11 13.84
CA ALA A 84 -13.45 6.44 14.96
C ALA A 84 -12.46 5.58 15.77
N LEU A 85 -11.54 4.87 15.10
CA LEU A 85 -10.48 4.11 15.77
C LEU A 85 -9.53 4.99 16.57
N HIS A 86 -9.24 6.22 16.11
CA HIS A 86 -8.44 7.16 16.88
C HIS A 86 -9.10 7.46 18.24
N ILE A 87 -10.43 7.64 18.27
CA ILE A 87 -11.17 7.87 19.51
C ILE A 87 -11.07 6.66 20.45
N LEU A 88 -11.20 5.44 19.90
CA LEU A 88 -11.15 4.20 20.67
C LEU A 88 -9.75 3.86 21.20
N THR A 89 -8.70 4.42 20.58
CA THR A 89 -7.29 4.11 20.90
C THR A 89 -6.59 5.22 21.69
N LYS A 90 -7.33 6.23 22.17
CA LYS A 90 -6.76 7.37 22.91
C LYS A 90 -5.91 6.96 24.11
N ASP A 91 -6.39 5.97 24.87
CA ASP A 91 -5.76 5.51 26.11
C ASP A 91 -4.84 4.29 25.89
N PHE A 92 -4.61 3.89 24.64
CA PHE A 92 -3.78 2.72 24.33
C PHE A 92 -2.29 3.06 24.35
N PRO A 93 -1.44 2.08 24.73
CA PRO A 93 0.01 2.28 24.76
C PRO A 93 0.51 2.58 23.34
N ARG A 94 1.22 3.71 23.22
CA ARG A 94 1.91 4.10 21.99
C ARG A 94 3.26 3.40 21.93
N ASN A 95 3.56 2.83 20.78
CA ASN A 95 4.87 2.24 20.48
C ASN A 95 5.48 2.98 19.30
N LYS A 96 6.81 3.03 19.24
CA LYS A 96 7.59 3.54 18.11
C LYS A 96 7.56 2.61 16.90
N SER A 97 7.05 1.39 17.02
CA SER A 97 6.89 0.47 15.89
C SER A 97 5.98 1.09 14.82
N PRO A 98 6.40 1.11 13.54
CA PRO A 98 5.63 1.72 12.49
C PRO A 98 4.40 0.87 12.10
N VAL A 99 3.34 1.53 11.65
CA VAL A 99 2.17 0.87 11.07
C VAL A 99 2.57 0.18 9.77
N GLN A 100 2.09 -1.06 9.60
CA GLN A 100 2.33 -1.84 8.40
C GLN A 100 1.14 -1.76 7.45
N LEU A 101 1.39 -1.37 6.19
CA LEU A 101 0.36 -1.37 5.15
C LEU A 101 -0.05 -2.79 4.76
N ALA A 102 -1.36 -3.02 4.68
CA ALA A 102 -1.91 -4.29 4.22
C ALA A 102 -1.71 -4.48 2.71
N ARG A 103 -1.44 -5.71 2.28
CA ARG A 103 -1.27 -6.04 0.85
C ARG A 103 -2.51 -5.77 0.00
N ARG A 104 -3.70 -5.67 0.61
CA ARG A 104 -4.98 -5.41 -0.06
C ARG A 104 -5.00 -4.07 -0.80
N PHE A 105 -4.31 -3.05 -0.29
CA PHE A 105 -4.17 -1.76 -0.97
C PHE A 105 -3.53 -1.87 -2.36
N PHE A 106 -2.81 -2.96 -2.61
CA PHE A 106 -2.08 -3.19 -3.84
C PHE A 106 -2.58 -4.45 -4.58
N ARG A 107 -3.80 -4.93 -4.28
CA ARG A 107 -4.44 -6.10 -4.93
C ARG A 107 -5.97 -5.93 -5.08
N PRO A 108 -6.52 -6.00 -6.32
CA PRO A 108 -5.87 -5.71 -7.61
C PRO A 108 -5.67 -4.20 -7.82
N LEU A 109 -4.66 -3.84 -8.61
CA LEU A 109 -4.44 -2.46 -9.09
C LEU A 109 -4.83 -2.45 -10.56
N ASP A 110 -6.13 -2.51 -10.83
CA ASP A 110 -6.64 -2.54 -12.20
C ASP A 110 -6.43 -1.16 -12.83
N VAL A 111 -5.94 -1.15 -14.07
CA VAL A 111 -5.69 0.10 -14.79
C VAL A 111 -7.04 0.75 -15.06
N PRO A 112 -7.30 1.97 -14.54
CA PRO A 112 -8.55 2.66 -14.83
C PRO A 112 -8.64 2.93 -16.33
N GLY A 113 -9.84 2.85 -16.92
CA GLY A 113 -10.05 3.16 -18.34
C GLY A 113 -9.59 4.57 -18.72
N SER A 114 -9.63 5.51 -17.77
CA SER A 114 -9.14 6.89 -17.89
C SER A 114 -7.64 7.06 -17.60
N GLY A 115 -6.93 5.99 -17.24
CA GLY A 115 -5.57 6.05 -16.72
C GLY A 115 -5.49 6.41 -15.22
N TRP A 116 -4.28 6.33 -14.67
CA TRP A 116 -4.01 6.59 -13.26
C TRP A 116 -4.02 8.09 -12.95
N THR A 117 -4.86 8.49 -12.00
CA THR A 117 -4.96 9.85 -11.45
C THR A 117 -4.62 9.87 -9.97
N ASP A 118 -4.45 11.06 -9.41
CA ASP A 118 -4.23 11.28 -7.98
C ASP A 118 -5.40 10.82 -7.10
N ASP A 119 -6.59 10.72 -7.68
CA ASP A 119 -7.81 10.26 -7.00
C ASP A 119 -8.04 8.75 -7.17
N SER A 120 -7.20 8.08 -7.96
CA SER A 120 -7.32 6.63 -8.20
C SER A 120 -6.98 5.85 -6.93
N HIS A 121 -7.81 4.85 -6.60
CA HIS A 121 -7.49 3.90 -5.52
C HIS A 121 -6.08 3.31 -5.72
N PRO A 122 -5.21 3.25 -4.69
CA PRO A 122 -5.46 3.50 -3.28
C PRO A 122 -5.05 4.90 -2.78
N LEU A 123 -4.75 5.85 -3.66
CA LEU A 123 -4.07 7.11 -3.29
C LEU A 123 -4.80 7.98 -2.26
N PRO A 124 -6.13 8.25 -2.37
CA PRO A 124 -6.81 9.10 -1.39
C PRO A 124 -6.65 8.60 0.04
N LEU A 125 -6.92 7.30 0.25
CA LEU A 125 -6.78 6.68 1.57
C LEU A 125 -5.31 6.61 1.98
N LEU A 126 -4.35 6.34 1.07
CA LEU A 126 -2.94 6.37 1.45
C LEU A 126 -2.49 7.75 1.91
N ARG A 127 -2.88 8.84 1.22
CA ARG A 127 -2.60 10.21 1.66
C ARG A 127 -3.13 10.44 3.07
N TYR A 128 -4.39 10.08 3.31
CA TYR A 128 -4.98 10.18 4.65
C TYR A 128 -4.16 9.43 5.70
N VAL A 129 -3.74 8.18 5.44
CA VAL A 129 -2.99 7.41 6.45
C VAL A 129 -1.59 7.98 6.67
N PHE A 130 -0.89 8.42 5.62
CA PHE A 130 0.49 8.93 5.72
C PHE A 130 0.58 10.33 6.32
N ASP A 131 -0.37 11.21 6.00
CA ASP A 131 -0.32 12.63 6.38
C ASP A 131 -0.98 12.90 7.75
N ASN A 132 -1.76 11.94 8.28
CA ASN A 132 -2.50 12.14 9.52
C ASN A 132 -1.61 11.97 10.77
N PRO A 133 -1.41 13.03 11.59
CA PRO A 133 -0.53 12.98 12.76
C PRO A 133 -1.05 12.07 13.88
N ASN A 134 -2.33 11.71 13.85
CA ASN A 134 -2.94 10.82 14.82
C ASN A 134 -2.65 9.34 14.56
N ILE A 135 -2.14 9.02 13.37
CA ILE A 135 -1.78 7.66 12.96
C ILE A 135 -0.27 7.50 13.19
N PRO A 136 0.18 6.41 13.83
CA PRO A 136 1.61 6.20 14.02
C PRO A 136 2.34 6.10 12.66
N PRO A 137 3.64 6.45 12.60
CA PRO A 137 4.39 6.49 11.36
C PRO A 137 4.27 5.21 10.55
N ILE A 138 4.11 5.33 9.23
CA ILE A 138 4.01 4.19 8.34
C ILE A 138 5.39 3.85 7.78
N ASN A 139 5.68 2.55 7.69
CA ASN A 139 6.85 2.10 6.94
C ASN A 139 6.44 1.68 5.51
N PRO A 140 6.83 2.42 4.46
CA PRO A 140 6.49 2.09 3.07
C PRO A 140 7.25 0.86 2.54
N ASN A 141 8.33 0.44 3.21
CA ASN A 141 9.23 -0.65 2.78
C ASN A 141 8.84 -2.01 3.38
N VAL A 142 7.69 -2.11 4.03
CA VAL A 142 7.12 -3.36 4.57
C VAL A 142 7.02 -4.42 3.46
N ASN A 143 7.11 -5.70 3.86
CA ASN A 143 7.10 -6.85 2.94
C ASN A 143 8.17 -6.74 1.84
N LYS A 144 9.37 -6.24 2.19
CA LYS A 144 10.49 -6.04 1.25
C LYS A 144 10.10 -5.14 0.06
N GLY A 145 9.42 -4.02 0.32
CA GLY A 145 9.06 -3.04 -0.72
C GLY A 145 7.91 -3.47 -1.64
N TYR A 146 7.06 -4.39 -1.18
CA TYR A 146 5.93 -4.94 -1.95
C TYR A 146 5.04 -3.85 -2.57
N ALA A 147 4.75 -2.78 -1.83
CA ALA A 147 3.95 -1.64 -2.30
C ALA A 147 4.53 -1.03 -3.59
N LEU A 148 5.83 -0.73 -3.59
CA LEU A 148 6.51 -0.11 -4.72
C LEU A 148 6.57 -1.05 -5.92
N VAL A 149 6.87 -2.33 -5.70
CA VAL A 149 6.90 -3.35 -6.77
C VAL A 149 5.53 -3.46 -7.46
N ARG A 150 4.44 -3.44 -6.69
CA ARG A 150 3.07 -3.49 -7.24
C ARG A 150 2.69 -2.22 -7.99
N ALA A 151 3.09 -1.05 -7.50
CA ALA A 151 2.86 0.21 -8.20
C ALA A 151 3.59 0.25 -9.55
N VAL A 152 4.84 -0.24 -9.60
CA VAL A 152 5.61 -0.40 -10.85
C VAL A 152 4.95 -1.41 -11.78
N HIS A 153 4.50 -2.55 -11.28
CA HIS A 153 3.79 -3.53 -12.09
C HIS A 153 2.52 -2.93 -12.74
N ALA A 154 1.77 -2.12 -11.98
CA ALA A 154 0.58 -1.42 -12.45
C ALA A 154 0.86 -0.20 -13.34
N LYS A 155 2.15 0.19 -13.51
CA LYS A 155 2.58 1.40 -14.24
C LYS A 155 1.92 2.69 -13.72
N SER A 156 1.55 2.72 -12.44
CA SER A 156 0.89 3.87 -11.82
C SER A 156 1.94 4.91 -11.42
N ILE A 157 2.22 5.85 -12.32
CA ILE A 157 3.18 6.93 -12.08
C ILE A 157 2.84 7.74 -10.80
N PRO A 158 1.56 8.13 -10.55
CA PRO A 158 1.20 8.85 -9.33
C PRO A 158 1.48 8.03 -8.07
N LEU A 159 1.16 6.73 -8.07
CA LEU A 159 1.39 5.86 -6.90
C LEU A 159 2.89 5.62 -6.65
N ILE A 160 3.68 5.46 -7.71
CA ILE A 160 5.14 5.30 -7.59
C ILE A 160 5.75 6.56 -6.99
N GLN A 161 5.38 7.75 -7.50
CA GLN A 161 5.85 9.02 -6.97
C GLN A 161 5.48 9.20 -5.51
N PHE A 162 4.20 8.99 -5.17
CA PHE A 162 3.72 9.07 -3.80
C PHE A 162 4.53 8.18 -2.86
N LEU A 163 4.74 6.90 -3.21
CA LEU A 163 5.51 5.98 -2.37
C LEU A 163 6.98 6.42 -2.22
N LEU A 164 7.61 6.85 -3.31
CA LEU A 164 9.00 7.33 -3.32
C LEU A 164 9.20 8.60 -2.51
N ASP A 165 8.20 9.49 -2.49
CA ASP A 165 8.21 10.74 -1.73
C ASP A 165 8.05 10.47 -0.22
N HIS A 166 7.34 9.39 0.13
CA HIS A 166 7.18 8.92 1.51
C HIS A 166 8.29 7.96 1.97
N GLY A 167 9.40 7.84 1.23
CA GLY A 167 10.58 7.07 1.64
C GLY A 167 10.58 5.60 1.22
N ALA A 168 9.75 5.19 0.26
CA ALA A 168 9.89 3.89 -0.37
C ALA A 168 11.25 3.79 -1.08
N SER A 169 11.97 2.69 -0.84
CA SER A 169 13.28 2.44 -1.40
C SER A 169 13.18 1.47 -2.59
N PRO A 170 13.71 1.85 -3.77
CA PRO A 170 13.78 0.94 -4.92
C PRO A 170 14.77 -0.21 -4.69
N LYS A 171 15.63 -0.11 -3.66
CA LYS A 171 16.63 -1.14 -3.30
C LYS A 171 16.04 -2.37 -2.62
N CYS A 172 14.77 -2.30 -2.20
CA CYS A 172 14.12 -3.41 -1.52
C CYS A 172 14.03 -4.66 -2.40
N HIS A 173 14.17 -5.83 -1.77
CA HIS A 173 14.11 -7.14 -2.43
C HIS A 173 15.07 -7.23 -3.63
N GLU A 174 16.35 -6.91 -3.45
CA GLU A 174 17.38 -7.02 -4.50
C GLU A 174 16.99 -6.22 -5.75
N ASN A 175 16.58 -4.97 -5.56
CA ASN A 175 16.19 -4.07 -6.65
C ASN A 175 14.99 -4.57 -7.49
N LEU A 176 14.12 -5.41 -6.93
CA LEU A 176 13.01 -6.04 -7.67
C LEU A 176 12.13 -5.03 -8.41
N ALA A 177 11.86 -3.86 -7.81
CA ALA A 177 11.07 -2.81 -8.46
C ALA A 177 11.72 -2.36 -9.78
N VAL A 178 13.05 -2.18 -9.79
CA VAL A 178 13.81 -1.81 -10.99
C VAL A 178 13.86 -2.97 -11.98
N VAL A 179 14.09 -4.21 -11.51
CA VAL A 179 14.06 -5.40 -12.37
C VAL A 179 12.73 -5.53 -13.11
N VAL A 180 11.61 -5.29 -12.43
CA VAL A 180 10.28 -5.29 -13.05
C VAL A 180 10.17 -4.19 -14.11
N ALA A 181 10.63 -2.97 -13.84
CA ALA A 181 10.62 -1.87 -14.81
C ALA A 181 11.49 -2.18 -16.06
N ILE A 182 12.65 -2.81 -15.86
CA ILE A 182 13.55 -3.26 -16.94
C ILE A 182 12.86 -4.31 -17.81
N ARG A 183 12.24 -5.33 -17.19
CA ARG A 183 11.51 -6.39 -17.92
C ARG A 183 10.30 -5.85 -18.69
N GLN A 184 9.70 -4.76 -18.21
CA GLN A 184 8.65 -4.04 -18.92
C GLN A 184 9.18 -3.15 -20.06
N LYS A 185 10.50 -3.07 -20.26
CA LYS A 185 11.18 -2.22 -21.25
C LYS A 185 10.75 -0.75 -21.15
N ASN A 186 10.60 -0.25 -19.92
CA ASN A 186 10.13 1.10 -19.67
C ASN A 186 11.23 1.96 -19.06
N LEU A 187 12.04 2.60 -19.91
CA LEU A 187 13.12 3.49 -19.50
C LEU A 187 12.62 4.62 -18.60
N LYS A 188 11.43 5.19 -18.85
CA LYS A 188 10.87 6.27 -18.03
C LYS A 188 10.65 5.80 -16.58
N LEU A 189 10.18 4.57 -16.38
CA LEU A 189 10.03 3.99 -15.05
C LEU A 189 11.37 3.70 -14.39
N VAL A 190 12.37 3.21 -15.14
CA VAL A 190 13.72 3.00 -14.60
C VAL A 190 14.31 4.33 -14.13
N LYS A 191 14.29 5.37 -14.96
CA LYS A 191 14.76 6.72 -14.58
C LYS A 191 14.00 7.25 -13.37
N LEU A 192 12.67 7.04 -13.28
CA LEU A 192 11.87 7.48 -12.12
C LEU A 192 12.29 6.80 -10.80
N LEU A 193 12.68 5.51 -10.84
CA LEU A 193 13.10 4.77 -9.66
C LEU A 193 14.55 5.09 -9.26
N VAL A 194 15.43 5.27 -10.24
CA VAL A 194 16.87 5.49 -10.02
C VAL A 194 17.16 6.94 -9.69
N GLU A 195 16.63 7.88 -10.46
CA GLU A 195 16.97 9.29 -10.34
C GLU A 195 16.17 9.94 -9.22
N ARG A 196 16.81 10.86 -8.50
CA ARG A 196 16.13 11.65 -7.48
C ARG A 196 15.47 12.86 -8.15
N ARG A 197 14.17 13.05 -7.90
CA ARG A 197 13.49 14.29 -8.32
C ARG A 197 13.95 15.43 -7.44
N ASP A 198 14.29 16.54 -8.07
CA ASP A 198 14.46 17.81 -7.41
C ASP A 198 13.08 18.50 -7.36
N PRO A 199 12.41 18.56 -6.20
CA PRO A 199 11.06 19.12 -6.10
C PRO A 199 11.02 20.63 -6.40
N GLN A 200 12.19 21.30 -6.38
CA GLN A 200 12.34 22.71 -6.69
C GLN A 200 13.07 22.88 -8.02
N LYS A 201 12.39 22.63 -9.15
CA LYS A 201 12.81 23.21 -10.45
C LYS A 201 12.60 24.74 -10.42
N ARG A 202 13.30 25.46 -9.54
CA ARG A 202 13.49 26.90 -9.71
C ARG A 202 14.41 27.07 -10.91
N ALA A 203 14.15 28.06 -11.76
CA ALA A 203 14.79 28.28 -13.06
C ALA A 203 16.30 28.66 -13.02
N GLY A 204 17.06 28.12 -12.06
CA GLY A 204 18.49 28.35 -11.91
C GLY A 204 19.24 27.04 -11.59
N LYS A 205 20.40 26.87 -12.23
CA LYS A 205 21.41 25.80 -12.12
C LYS A 205 20.91 24.49 -11.48
N LYS A 206 20.67 23.47 -12.34
CA LYS A 206 20.48 22.06 -11.94
C LYS A 206 21.57 21.66 -10.94
N ARG A 207 21.22 21.53 -9.66
CA ARG A 207 22.07 20.79 -8.72
C ARG A 207 21.92 19.32 -9.10
N LYS A 208 23.02 18.64 -9.43
CA LYS A 208 22.97 17.18 -9.63
C LYS A 208 22.71 16.57 -8.25
N LEU A 209 21.45 16.27 -7.95
CA LEU A 209 21.14 15.38 -6.83
C LEU A 209 21.66 13.99 -7.20
N GLU A 210 22.35 13.37 -6.25
CA GLU A 210 22.75 11.97 -6.38
C GLU A 210 21.53 11.07 -6.57
N ASP A 211 21.72 10.00 -7.34
CA ASP A 211 20.68 9.02 -7.60
C ASP A 211 20.17 8.37 -6.30
N ARG A 212 18.89 7.97 -6.29
CA ARG A 212 18.29 7.19 -5.18
C ARG A 212 18.99 5.85 -4.99
N MET A 213 19.56 5.30 -6.06
CA MET A 213 20.32 4.05 -6.02
C MET A 213 21.39 4.01 -7.10
N THR A 214 22.46 3.27 -6.81
CA THR A 214 23.48 2.90 -7.78
C THR A 214 23.01 1.68 -8.58
N LEU A 215 23.36 1.65 -9.86
CA LEU A 215 23.11 0.50 -10.73
C LEU A 215 24.37 -0.37 -10.77
N ASP A 216 24.19 -1.69 -10.89
CA ASP A 216 25.26 -2.68 -10.89
C ASP A 216 25.28 -3.52 -12.18
N ALA A 217 26.35 -4.29 -12.36
CA ALA A 217 26.50 -5.18 -13.52
C ALA A 217 25.38 -6.24 -13.59
N GLY A 218 24.79 -6.60 -12.44
CA GLY A 218 23.64 -7.49 -12.35
C GLY A 218 22.40 -6.92 -13.06
N LEU A 219 22.03 -5.67 -12.77
CA LEU A 219 20.92 -4.99 -13.44
C LEU A 219 21.20 -4.75 -14.94
N LEU A 220 22.45 -4.46 -15.31
CA LEU A 220 22.85 -4.36 -16.71
C LEU A 220 22.66 -5.70 -17.45
N LYS A 221 23.08 -6.82 -16.84
CA LYS A 221 22.86 -8.17 -17.38
C LYS A 221 21.37 -8.47 -17.57
N VAL A 222 20.52 -8.07 -16.61
CA VAL A 222 19.06 -8.20 -16.73
C VAL A 222 18.51 -7.37 -17.90
N ALA A 223 19.00 -6.15 -18.11
CA ALA A 223 18.59 -5.29 -19.22
C ALA A 223 18.96 -5.88 -20.59
N VAL A 224 20.18 -6.43 -20.72
CA VAL A 224 20.62 -7.13 -21.93
C VAL A 224 19.78 -8.38 -22.17
N GLN A 225 19.51 -9.18 -21.13
CA GLN A 225 18.65 -10.38 -21.24
C GLN A 225 17.20 -10.05 -21.62
N ALA A 226 16.67 -8.92 -21.15
CA ALA A 226 15.34 -8.45 -21.51
C ALA A 226 15.30 -7.87 -22.94
N GLY A 227 16.45 -7.60 -23.57
CA GLY A 227 16.53 -6.93 -24.87
C GLY A 227 15.95 -5.52 -24.82
N ALA A 228 16.30 -4.75 -23.77
CA ALA A 228 15.90 -3.36 -23.60
C ALA A 228 17.08 -2.43 -23.92
N SER A 229 17.34 -2.20 -25.21
CA SER A 229 18.55 -1.50 -25.69
C SER A 229 18.67 -0.07 -25.15
N ASP A 230 17.55 0.64 -25.04
CA ASP A 230 17.46 1.99 -24.47
C ASP A 230 17.88 2.03 -23.00
N ILE A 231 17.50 1.00 -22.23
CA ILE A 231 17.89 0.84 -20.84
C ILE A 231 19.36 0.41 -20.74
N VAL A 232 19.84 -0.48 -21.62
CA VAL A 232 21.25 -0.88 -21.66
C VAL A 232 22.14 0.33 -21.90
N ASP A 233 21.81 1.18 -22.89
CA ASP A 233 22.56 2.40 -23.17
C ASP A 233 22.51 3.38 -21.99
N TYR A 234 21.37 3.52 -21.32
CA TYR A 234 21.27 4.32 -20.10
C TYR A 234 22.22 3.81 -19.00
N ILE A 235 22.20 2.51 -18.70
CA ILE A 235 22.99 1.94 -17.61
C ILE A 235 24.49 1.96 -17.96
N TYR A 236 24.84 1.62 -19.19
CA TYR A 236 26.23 1.51 -19.63
C TYR A 236 26.86 2.89 -19.88
N ARG A 237 26.18 3.78 -20.61
CA ARG A 237 26.76 5.06 -21.06
C ARG A 237 26.45 6.21 -20.11
N GLU A 238 25.19 6.35 -19.66
CA GLU A 238 24.82 7.48 -18.79
C GLU A 238 25.20 7.23 -17.32
N LYS A 239 25.15 5.98 -16.85
CA LYS A 239 25.48 5.59 -15.47
C LYS A 239 26.85 4.92 -15.32
N GLU A 240 27.60 4.77 -16.41
CA GLU A 240 28.99 4.30 -16.45
C GLU A 240 29.21 2.93 -15.74
N VAL A 241 28.21 2.04 -15.80
CA VAL A 241 28.32 0.71 -15.20
C VAL A 241 29.15 -0.20 -16.10
N ILE A 242 30.22 -0.76 -15.55
CA ILE A 242 31.12 -1.67 -16.29
C ILE A 242 30.43 -3.03 -16.48
N PRO A 243 30.30 -3.53 -17.72
CA PRO A 243 29.70 -4.82 -18.02
C PRO A 243 30.65 -5.99 -17.78
N ASP A 244 30.09 -7.12 -17.34
CA ASP A 244 30.80 -8.39 -17.29
C ASP A 244 31.15 -8.89 -18.71
N VAL A 245 32.21 -9.72 -18.82
CA VAL A 245 32.64 -10.32 -20.10
C VAL A 245 31.51 -11.05 -20.83
N GLN A 246 30.63 -11.75 -20.09
CA GLN A 246 29.48 -12.43 -20.68
C GLN A 246 28.44 -11.44 -21.24
N THR A 247 28.24 -10.31 -20.56
CA THR A 247 27.30 -9.26 -20.96
C THR A 247 27.83 -8.53 -22.19
N LEU A 248 29.13 -8.23 -22.24
CA LEU A 248 29.80 -7.66 -23.42
C LEU A 248 29.65 -8.52 -24.67
N LYS A 249 29.89 -9.83 -24.55
CA LYS A 249 29.72 -10.77 -25.68
C LYS A 249 28.30 -10.73 -26.25
N ARG A 250 27.29 -10.62 -25.38
CA ARG A 250 25.88 -10.54 -25.78
C ARG A 250 25.50 -9.20 -26.39
N MET A 251 26.09 -8.11 -25.91
CA MET A 251 25.90 -6.77 -26.49
C MET A 251 26.56 -6.66 -27.86
N ALA A 252 27.67 -7.36 -28.10
CA ALA A 252 28.35 -7.40 -29.40
C ALA A 252 27.68 -8.33 -30.43
N SER A 253 26.84 -9.26 -29.97
CA SER A 253 26.13 -10.23 -30.83
C SER A 253 24.69 -9.85 -31.16
N ALA A 254 24.20 -8.72 -30.65
CA ALA A 254 22.83 -8.22 -30.81
C ALA A 254 22.81 -7.01 -31.75
#